data_AF-A0A1R3GQ37-F1
#
_entry.id   AF-A0A1R3GQ37-F1
#
_cell.length_a   1.000
_cell.length_b   1.000
_cell.length_c   1.000
_cell.angle_alpha   90.00
_cell.angle_beta   90.00
_cell.angle_gamma   90.00
#
_symmetry.space_group_name_H-M   'P 1'
#
loop_
_entity.id
_entity.type
_entity.pdbx_description
1 polymer ?
#
loop_
_entity_poly.entity_id
_entity_poly.type
_entity_poly.pdbx_seq_one_letter_code
_entity_poly.pdbx_strand_id
1 'polypeptide(L)'
;MAVCCDLEVDVNGEETFLLDKKILCSYSGRLSKLFGKSTNANRNKVIFHDFPGGAENFELISRFCYNNGKININPSNISLLYSAAQYMEMNKSMPSGTCNLLEKTKKSIEEISYWTWPDLLVALKHCQDLQTVAASSGILDKCLDSLVGRLAISSEASPCASTSSPDSSGFRLSCDTRSTESLKNSFSRATWWFEDLSVLSPNLMEMLVKSMVSRKYNHVIISRFLFYYQKSKFCTASSNEKRKVLEVVIDMLYTLDPSSVPCKSLFGILRVVLSLNISKSSRHKLETMIGSQLDQATLDNLLIPSPYGTNYLYDVNLVLRFLKAFLHGGGWQLSPTRMKKVACLIDLYIAEVAPDPCLKSSKFLALVVALPDSARDSWDEVYHAMDIYLEVHAGLSEEEKVKICCALNYEKLSTEACIHLSKNAKFPSKSAVQALISQQLKLKNLLQGTNSTKLYSDSPCNFAENRGKGKKEEASEQVVVYSGRLDNISSDNEKLKAHLQGMQWRVMELEKVCKKMQTQMAKIMKSKVSTHSPARSLPRLCS
;
A
#
# COMPACT_ATOMS: atom_id res chain seq x y z
N MET A 1 -44.69 43.49 -31.78
CA MET A 1 -44.97 42.31 -32.64
C MET A 1 -45.84 41.38 -31.84
N ALA A 2 -47.02 40.99 -32.35
CA ALA A 2 -47.85 39.99 -31.69
C ALA A 2 -47.09 38.65 -31.67
N VAL A 3 -46.89 38.07 -30.49
CA VAL A 3 -46.25 36.75 -30.34
C VAL A 3 -47.25 35.72 -30.87
N CYS A 4 -46.95 35.12 -32.02
CA CYS A 4 -47.77 34.07 -32.59
C CYS A 4 -47.25 32.74 -32.05
N CYS A 5 -47.86 32.21 -30.99
CA CYS A 5 -47.52 30.89 -30.46
C CYS A 5 -48.21 29.81 -31.31
N ASP A 6 -47.63 29.50 -32.47
CA ASP A 6 -48.16 28.55 -33.45
C ASP A 6 -47.50 27.17 -33.39
N LEU A 7 -46.69 26.89 -32.37
CA LEU A 7 -46.02 25.60 -32.14
C LEU A 7 -46.19 25.13 -30.69
N GLU A 8 -46.70 23.91 -30.52
CA GLU A 8 -46.76 23.15 -29.29
C GLU A 8 -45.60 22.14 -29.25
N VAL A 9 -44.74 22.22 -28.24
CA VAL A 9 -43.63 21.29 -28.05
C VAL A 9 -43.80 20.57 -26.72
N ASP A 10 -44.07 19.27 -26.78
CA ASP A 10 -44.06 18.37 -25.63
C ASP A 10 -42.66 17.79 -25.44
N VAL A 11 -42.08 17.96 -24.24
CA VAL A 11 -40.74 17.51 -23.91
C VAL A 11 -40.84 16.39 -22.88
N ASN A 12 -40.46 15.18 -23.28
CA ASN A 12 -40.44 13.97 -22.44
C ASN A 12 -41.76 13.61 -21.76
N GLY A 13 -42.89 14.22 -22.14
CA GLY A 13 -44.16 14.09 -21.40
C GLY A 13 -44.14 14.81 -20.04
N GLU A 14 -43.12 15.63 -19.76
CA GLU A 14 -42.98 16.41 -18.52
C GLU A 14 -43.74 17.74 -18.64
N GLU A 15 -43.42 18.53 -19.66
CA GLU A 15 -44.00 19.86 -19.89
C GLU A 15 -44.27 20.11 -21.37
N THR A 16 -45.25 20.95 -21.65
CA THR A 16 -45.62 21.39 -23.00
C THR A 16 -45.45 22.90 -23.15
N PHE A 17 -44.67 23.30 -24.15
CA PHE A 17 -44.34 24.70 -24.43
C PHE A 17 -45.12 25.21 -25.65
N LEU A 18 -45.69 26.41 -25.54
CA LEU A 18 -46.35 27.13 -26.63
C LEU A 18 -45.43 28.24 -27.15
N LEU A 19 -44.85 28.02 -28.33
CA LEU A 19 -43.75 28.81 -28.87
C LEU A 19 -44.04 29.23 -30.32
N ASP A 20 -43.23 30.13 -30.84
CA ASP A 20 -43.28 30.64 -32.21
C ASP A 20 -42.37 29.75 -33.09
N LYS A 21 -43.01 29.12 -34.07
CA LYS A 21 -42.37 28.19 -34.99
C LYS A 21 -41.22 28.84 -35.76
N LYS A 22 -41.40 30.09 -36.21
CA LYS A 22 -40.40 30.79 -37.03
C LYS A 22 -39.16 31.12 -36.21
N ILE A 23 -39.34 31.56 -34.97
CA ILE A 23 -38.22 31.86 -34.06
C ILE A 23 -37.39 30.61 -33.87
N LEU A 24 -37.97 29.51 -33.39
CA LEU A 24 -37.22 28.27 -33.14
C LEU A 24 -36.57 27.68 -34.39
N CYS A 25 -37.26 27.68 -35.53
CA CYS A 25 -36.70 27.17 -36.80
C CYS A 25 -35.49 27.97 -37.28
N SER A 26 -35.39 29.26 -36.94
CA SER A 26 -34.24 30.09 -37.31
C SER A 26 -32.96 29.68 -36.57
N TYR A 27 -33.07 29.04 -35.40
CA TYR A 27 -31.95 28.58 -34.58
C TYR A 27 -31.71 27.06 -34.65
N SER A 28 -32.76 26.25 -34.79
CA SER A 28 -32.69 24.78 -34.76
C SER A 28 -32.66 24.15 -36.15
N GLY A 29 -31.57 23.45 -36.47
CA GLY A 29 -31.45 22.61 -37.65
C GLY A 29 -32.49 21.48 -37.67
N ARG A 30 -32.78 20.89 -36.50
CA ARG A 30 -33.73 19.78 -36.39
C ARG A 30 -35.16 20.22 -36.69
N LEU A 31 -35.63 21.31 -36.06
CA LEU A 31 -36.98 21.83 -36.30
C LEU A 31 -37.12 22.37 -37.73
N SER A 32 -36.11 23.08 -38.25
CA SER A 32 -36.15 23.55 -39.65
C SER A 32 -36.25 22.40 -40.66
N LYS A 33 -35.57 21.27 -40.42
CA LYS A 33 -35.72 20.06 -41.26
C LYS A 33 -37.10 19.40 -41.12
N LEU A 34 -37.63 19.35 -39.90
CA LEU A 34 -38.95 18.76 -39.63
C LEU A 34 -40.07 19.53 -40.34
N PHE A 35 -40.03 20.86 -40.32
CA PHE A 35 -41.06 21.69 -40.92
C PHE A 35 -40.78 22.09 -42.37
N GLY A 36 -39.52 22.10 -42.81
CA GLY A 36 -39.14 22.43 -44.19
C GLY A 36 -39.49 21.33 -45.21
N LYS A 37 -39.76 20.10 -44.74
CA LYS A 37 -40.14 18.95 -45.58
C LYS A 37 -41.66 18.69 -45.61
N SER A 38 -42.47 19.37 -44.81
CA SER A 38 -43.90 19.06 -44.68
C SER A 38 -44.77 20.06 -45.46
N THR A 39 -45.43 19.60 -46.54
CA THR A 39 -46.46 20.35 -47.27
C THR A 39 -47.81 20.44 -46.52
N ASN A 40 -47.90 19.85 -45.31
CA ASN A 40 -49.12 19.86 -44.49
C ASN A 40 -49.12 21.05 -43.51
N ALA A 41 -50.00 22.00 -43.76
CA ALA A 41 -50.17 23.24 -43.00
C ALA A 41 -50.65 23.08 -41.54
N ASN A 42 -50.99 21.86 -41.08
CA ASN A 42 -51.70 21.64 -39.81
C ASN A 42 -50.90 20.91 -38.71
N ARG A 43 -49.62 20.56 -38.90
CA ARG A 43 -48.81 19.94 -37.82
C ARG A 43 -48.06 21.01 -37.04
N ASN A 44 -48.71 21.49 -35.99
CA ASN A 44 -48.17 22.46 -35.03
C ASN A 44 -47.76 21.81 -33.70
N LYS A 45 -47.72 20.48 -33.61
CA LYS A 45 -47.27 19.76 -32.40
C LYS A 45 -46.03 18.92 -32.68
N VAL A 46 -45.03 19.06 -31.82
CA VAL A 46 -43.79 18.27 -31.80
C VAL A 46 -43.66 17.61 -30.45
N ILE A 47 -43.26 16.34 -30.43
CA ILE A 47 -43.00 15.60 -29.21
C ILE A 47 -41.54 15.16 -29.25
N PHE A 48 -40.76 15.57 -28.25
CA PHE A 48 -39.41 15.07 -28.04
C PHE A 48 -39.44 13.97 -27.00
N HIS A 49 -38.98 12.79 -27.42
CA HIS A 49 -38.65 11.70 -26.51
C HIS A 49 -37.15 11.80 -26.20
N ASP A 50 -36.79 11.73 -24.92
CA ASP A 50 -35.43 11.78 -24.38
C ASP A 50 -34.63 13.06 -24.71
N PHE A 51 -35.27 14.23 -24.57
CA PHE A 51 -34.57 15.51 -24.68
C PHE A 51 -33.49 15.63 -23.57
N PRO A 52 -32.22 15.92 -23.91
CA PRO A 52 -31.15 16.02 -22.92
C PRO A 52 -31.43 17.11 -21.88
N GLY A 53 -31.48 16.73 -20.60
CA GLY A 53 -31.77 17.65 -19.50
C GLY A 53 -33.25 18.02 -19.31
N GLY A 54 -34.16 17.33 -19.99
CA GLY A 54 -35.61 17.46 -19.77
C GLY A 54 -36.19 18.82 -20.13
N ALA A 55 -37.37 19.11 -19.60
CA ALA A 55 -38.11 20.35 -19.85
C ALA A 55 -37.33 21.61 -19.43
N GLU A 56 -36.66 21.57 -18.27
CA GLU A 56 -35.87 22.70 -17.76
C GLU A 56 -34.78 23.14 -18.75
N ASN A 57 -34.04 22.18 -19.31
CA ASN A 57 -33.01 22.51 -20.28
C ASN A 57 -33.61 22.97 -21.62
N PHE A 58 -34.76 22.44 -22.03
CA PHE A 58 -35.48 22.94 -23.20
C PHE A 58 -35.93 24.39 -23.02
N GLU A 59 -36.33 24.78 -21.80
CA GLU A 59 -36.62 26.18 -21.48
C GLU A 59 -35.40 27.08 -21.70
N LEU A 60 -34.19 26.62 -21.32
CA LEU A 60 -32.97 27.38 -21.60
C LEU A 60 -32.71 27.53 -23.11
N ILE A 61 -32.98 26.49 -23.90
CA ILE A 61 -32.90 26.55 -25.37
C ILE A 61 -33.91 27.54 -25.95
N SER A 62 -35.16 27.53 -25.47
CA SER A 62 -36.19 28.45 -25.94
C SER A 62 -35.82 29.89 -25.58
N ARG A 63 -35.40 30.15 -24.33
CA ARG A 63 -34.88 31.46 -23.89
C ARG A 63 -33.73 31.95 -24.76
N PHE A 64 -32.79 31.09 -25.13
CA PHE A 64 -31.71 31.45 -26.07
C PHE A 64 -32.27 31.91 -27.43
N CYS A 65 -33.24 31.20 -27.99
CA CYS A 65 -33.85 31.55 -29.28
C CYS A 65 -34.60 32.88 -29.23
N TYR A 66 -35.36 33.12 -28.16
CA TYR A 66 -36.15 34.34 -27.98
C TYR A 66 -35.31 35.56 -27.58
N ASN A 67 -34.16 35.35 -26.93
CA ASN A 67 -33.26 36.42 -26.51
C ASN A 67 -32.16 36.72 -27.55
N ASN A 68 -32.50 36.61 -28.83
CA ASN A 68 -31.60 36.88 -29.95
C ASN A 68 -30.25 36.12 -29.87
N GLY A 69 -30.28 34.88 -29.39
CA GLY A 69 -29.09 34.05 -29.23
C GLY A 69 -28.18 34.44 -28.06
N LYS A 70 -28.68 35.16 -27.05
CA LYS A 70 -27.92 35.46 -25.81
C LYS A 70 -28.34 34.54 -24.67
N ILE A 71 -27.36 33.87 -24.07
CA ILE A 71 -27.53 33.04 -22.87
C ILE A 71 -26.26 33.11 -22.02
N ASN A 72 -26.42 33.00 -20.70
CA ASN A 72 -25.29 32.87 -19.78
C ASN A 72 -24.86 31.40 -19.69
N ILE A 73 -23.66 31.09 -20.15
CA ILE A 73 -23.07 29.75 -20.05
C ILE A 73 -22.22 29.71 -18.78
N ASN A 74 -22.51 28.78 -17.87
CA ASN A 74 -21.86 28.65 -16.58
C ASN A 74 -21.52 27.16 -16.30
N PRO A 75 -20.72 26.87 -15.26
CA PRO A 75 -20.27 25.51 -14.96
C PRO A 75 -21.40 24.51 -14.69
N SER A 76 -22.53 24.95 -14.15
CA SER A 76 -23.71 24.11 -13.93
C SER A 76 -24.44 23.74 -15.22
N ASN A 77 -24.58 24.66 -16.18
CA ASN A 77 -25.45 24.44 -17.34
C ASN A 77 -24.71 24.03 -18.62
N ILE A 78 -23.38 24.18 -18.69
CA ILE A 78 -22.62 23.99 -19.93
C ILE A 78 -22.83 22.61 -20.57
N SER A 79 -22.90 21.55 -19.76
CA SER A 79 -22.99 20.17 -20.23
C SER A 79 -24.37 19.87 -20.82
N LEU A 80 -25.40 20.38 -20.15
CA LEU A 80 -26.79 20.28 -20.61
C LEU A 80 -27.01 21.12 -21.86
N LEU A 81 -26.53 22.36 -21.89
CA LEU A 81 -26.66 23.25 -23.04
C LEU A 81 -25.94 22.69 -24.26
N TYR A 82 -24.74 22.15 -24.10
CA TYR A 82 -24.00 21.52 -25.19
C TYR A 82 -24.78 20.35 -25.79
N SER A 83 -25.28 19.46 -24.93
CA SER A 83 -25.99 18.25 -25.34
C SER A 83 -27.33 18.58 -26.01
N ALA A 84 -28.08 19.53 -25.48
CA ALA A 84 -29.32 20.02 -26.10
C ALA A 84 -29.07 20.78 -27.41
N ALA A 85 -28.03 21.62 -27.49
CA ALA A 85 -27.65 22.30 -28.72
C ALA A 85 -27.26 21.31 -29.83
N GLN A 86 -26.56 20.23 -29.46
CA GLN A 86 -26.25 19.13 -30.37
C GLN A 86 -27.52 18.38 -30.80
N TYR A 87 -28.39 18.03 -29.84
CA TYR A 87 -29.67 17.37 -30.13
C TYR A 87 -30.55 18.20 -31.07
N MET A 88 -30.59 19.52 -30.89
CA MET A 88 -31.39 20.45 -31.70
C MET A 88 -30.72 20.87 -33.02
N GLU A 89 -29.51 20.37 -33.29
CA GLU A 89 -28.68 20.72 -34.44
C GLU A 89 -28.49 22.25 -34.59
N MET A 90 -28.14 22.93 -33.49
CA MET A 90 -27.96 24.40 -33.45
C MET A 90 -26.56 24.80 -33.93
N ASN A 91 -26.21 24.38 -35.15
CA ASN A 91 -24.88 24.49 -35.74
C ASN A 91 -24.75 25.57 -36.82
N LYS A 92 -25.87 26.07 -37.38
CA LYS A 92 -25.85 27.09 -38.44
C LYS A 92 -25.60 28.47 -37.86
N SER A 93 -24.73 29.26 -38.50
CA SER A 93 -24.49 30.65 -38.16
C SER A 93 -25.77 31.49 -38.30
N MET A 94 -25.99 32.41 -37.36
CA MET A 94 -27.20 33.22 -37.33
C MET A 94 -27.17 34.30 -38.42
N PRO A 95 -28.33 34.78 -38.92
CA PRO A 95 -28.40 35.90 -39.86
C PRO A 95 -27.75 37.20 -39.34
N SER A 96 -27.64 37.33 -38.01
CA SER A 96 -26.99 38.45 -37.32
C SER A 96 -25.45 38.35 -37.28
N GLY A 97 -24.83 37.35 -37.90
CA GLY A 97 -23.38 37.13 -37.89
C GLY A 97 -22.80 36.56 -36.57
N THR A 98 -23.66 36.29 -35.58
CA THR A 98 -23.26 35.70 -34.28
C THR A 98 -23.30 34.17 -34.34
N CYS A 99 -22.36 33.52 -33.65
CA CYS A 99 -22.32 32.07 -33.46
C CYS A 99 -23.60 31.53 -32.81
N ASN A 100 -24.02 30.34 -33.22
CA ASN A 100 -25.16 29.64 -32.63
C ASN A 100 -24.73 28.88 -31.35
N LEU A 101 -25.69 28.33 -30.61
CA LEU A 101 -25.45 27.81 -29.26
C LEU A 101 -24.39 26.70 -29.21
N LEU A 102 -24.33 25.84 -30.23
CA LEU A 102 -23.35 24.75 -30.26
C LEU A 102 -21.90 25.29 -30.35
N GLU A 103 -21.68 26.34 -31.14
CA GLU A 103 -20.35 26.96 -31.25
C GLU A 103 -19.99 27.73 -29.98
N LYS A 104 -20.96 28.44 -29.36
CA LYS A 104 -20.75 29.15 -28.10
C LYS A 104 -20.37 28.20 -26.97
N THR A 105 -21.09 27.08 -26.84
CA THR A 105 -20.78 26.06 -25.85
C THR A 105 -19.43 25.40 -26.13
N LYS A 106 -19.09 25.05 -27.38
CA LYS A 106 -17.74 24.56 -27.73
C LYS A 106 -16.63 25.52 -27.30
N LYS A 107 -16.78 26.81 -27.58
CA LYS A 107 -15.82 27.84 -27.17
C LYS A 107 -15.69 27.90 -25.64
N SER A 108 -16.81 27.91 -24.91
CA SER A 108 -16.77 27.88 -23.43
C SER A 108 -16.13 26.59 -22.88
N ILE A 109 -16.26 25.46 -23.58
CA ILE A 109 -15.62 24.18 -23.21
C ILE A 109 -14.10 24.24 -23.42
N GLU A 110 -13.61 24.98 -24.41
CA GLU A 110 -12.18 25.25 -24.60
C GLU A 110 -11.60 26.13 -23.48
N GLU A 111 -12.42 27.01 -22.91
CA GLU A 111 -12.05 27.94 -21.84
C GLU A 111 -12.08 27.31 -20.42
N ILE A 112 -12.44 26.02 -20.27
CA ILE A 112 -12.50 25.31 -18.98
C ILE A 112 -11.16 25.32 -18.23
N SER A 113 -10.03 25.38 -18.94
CA SER A 113 -8.70 25.47 -18.33
C SER A 113 -8.54 26.71 -17.43
N TYR A 114 -9.28 27.78 -17.70
CA TYR A 114 -9.22 29.06 -16.99
C TYR A 114 -10.23 29.20 -15.84
N TRP A 115 -11.14 28.25 -15.66
CA TRP A 115 -12.19 28.31 -14.61
C TRP A 115 -11.64 28.37 -13.19
N THR A 116 -12.39 28.82 -12.20
CA THR A 116 -11.91 28.76 -10.81
C THR A 116 -12.01 27.33 -10.26
N TRP A 117 -11.36 27.04 -9.12
CA TRP A 117 -11.50 25.73 -8.47
C TRP A 117 -12.97 25.41 -8.10
N PRO A 118 -13.73 26.33 -7.47
CA PRO A 118 -15.16 26.13 -7.24
C PRO A 118 -15.97 25.85 -8.52
N ASP A 119 -15.68 26.56 -9.62
CA ASP A 119 -16.36 26.34 -10.90
C ASP A 119 -16.17 24.91 -11.42
N LEU A 120 -14.95 24.38 -11.33
CA LEU A 120 -14.65 22.99 -11.69
C LEU A 120 -15.42 21.99 -10.82
N LEU A 121 -15.50 22.24 -9.51
CA LEU A 121 -16.26 21.38 -8.59
C LEU A 121 -17.76 21.38 -8.90
N VAL A 122 -18.34 22.55 -9.20
CA VAL A 122 -19.75 22.67 -9.59
C VAL A 122 -20.03 21.90 -10.87
N ALA A 123 -19.16 22.03 -11.88
CA ALA A 123 -19.28 21.30 -13.14
C ALA A 123 -19.19 19.78 -12.95
N LEU A 124 -18.23 19.31 -12.14
CA LEU A 124 -18.09 17.89 -11.83
C LEU A 124 -19.30 17.34 -11.09
N LYS A 125 -19.85 18.10 -10.12
CA LYS A 125 -21.06 17.72 -9.40
C LYS A 125 -22.26 17.59 -10.36
N HIS A 126 -22.46 18.55 -11.26
CA HIS A 126 -23.53 18.45 -12.26
C HIS A 126 -23.32 17.28 -13.23
N CYS A 127 -22.08 16.99 -13.64
CA CYS A 127 -21.79 15.82 -14.46
C CYS A 127 -22.09 14.49 -13.72
N GLN A 128 -21.99 14.47 -12.40
CA GLN A 128 -22.31 13.29 -11.58
C GLN A 128 -23.79 12.95 -11.62
N ASP A 129 -24.65 13.96 -11.52
CA ASP A 129 -26.10 13.80 -11.43
C ASP A 129 -26.72 13.39 -12.79
N LEU A 130 -25.99 13.64 -13.89
CA LEU A 130 -26.45 13.49 -15.28
C LEU A 130 -25.64 12.45 -16.08
N GLN A 131 -25.14 11.40 -15.41
CA GLN A 131 -24.15 10.41 -15.89
C GLN A 131 -24.34 9.87 -17.34
N THR A 132 -25.55 9.87 -17.89
CA THR A 132 -25.84 9.42 -19.27
C THR A 132 -25.63 10.48 -20.36
N VAL A 133 -25.69 11.77 -20.02
CA VAL A 133 -25.59 12.90 -20.97
C VAL A 133 -24.17 13.48 -21.02
N ALA A 134 -23.43 13.45 -19.91
CA ALA A 134 -22.11 14.07 -19.80
C ALA A 134 -20.97 13.25 -20.46
N ALA A 135 -21.15 11.95 -20.67
CA ALA A 135 -20.09 11.08 -21.22
C ALA A 135 -19.77 11.35 -22.70
N SER A 136 -20.67 11.97 -23.46
CA SER A 136 -20.51 12.22 -24.90
C SER A 136 -19.91 13.58 -25.26
N SER A 137 -19.73 14.49 -24.29
CA SER A 137 -19.37 15.89 -24.56
C SER A 137 -17.88 16.22 -24.40
N GLY A 138 -17.08 15.30 -23.83
CA GLY A 138 -15.67 15.55 -23.50
C GLY A 138 -15.44 16.62 -22.42
N ILE A 139 -16.52 17.17 -21.85
CA ILE A 139 -16.47 18.21 -20.81
C ILE A 139 -15.92 17.64 -19.53
N LEU A 140 -16.39 16.45 -19.13
CA LEU A 140 -15.93 15.76 -17.94
C LEU A 140 -14.42 15.51 -17.98
N ASP A 141 -13.90 15.03 -19.12
CA ASP A 141 -12.47 14.79 -19.30
C ASP A 141 -11.67 16.09 -19.20
N LYS A 142 -12.12 17.17 -19.85
CA LYS A 142 -11.48 18.49 -19.74
C LYS A 142 -11.51 19.06 -18.32
N CYS A 143 -12.61 18.88 -17.59
CA CYS A 143 -12.72 19.29 -16.18
C CYS A 143 -11.74 18.51 -15.31
N LEU A 144 -11.67 17.18 -15.45
CA LEU A 144 -10.72 16.33 -14.75
C LEU A 144 -9.27 16.70 -15.10
N ASP A 145 -8.97 16.92 -16.38
CA ASP A 145 -7.67 17.34 -16.87
C ASP A 145 -7.22 18.69 -16.31
N SER A 146 -8.12 19.68 -16.28
CA SER A 146 -7.88 20.99 -15.68
C SER A 146 -7.63 20.87 -14.18
N LEU A 147 -8.44 20.06 -13.49
CA LEU A 147 -8.33 19.82 -12.05
C LEU A 147 -7.00 19.15 -11.70
N VAL A 148 -6.65 18.05 -12.36
CA VAL A 148 -5.38 17.34 -12.12
C VAL A 148 -4.19 18.21 -12.52
N GLY A 149 -4.28 18.99 -13.60
CA GLY A 149 -3.26 19.97 -13.98
C GLY A 149 -2.98 20.98 -12.87
N ARG A 150 -4.02 21.48 -12.18
CA ARG A 150 -3.85 22.40 -11.05
C ARG A 150 -3.22 21.73 -9.84
N LEU A 151 -3.62 20.49 -9.53
CA LEU A 151 -3.04 19.73 -8.43
C LEU A 151 -1.53 19.52 -8.63
N ALA A 152 -1.08 19.28 -9.87
CA ALA A 152 0.33 19.17 -10.22
C ALA A 152 1.09 20.48 -9.97
N ILE A 153 0.55 21.62 -10.43
CA ILE A 153 1.18 22.94 -10.27
C ILE A 153 1.27 23.35 -8.79
N SER A 154 0.20 23.11 -8.00
CA SER A 154 0.19 23.42 -6.57
C SER A 154 1.15 22.54 -5.76
N SER A 155 1.50 21.35 -6.26
CA SER A 155 2.51 20.47 -5.67
C SER A 155 3.95 20.91 -6.02
N GLU A 156 4.14 21.62 -7.14
CA GLU A 156 5.46 22.07 -7.63
C GLU A 156 5.84 23.50 -7.23
N ALA A 157 4.92 24.30 -6.71
CA ALA A 157 5.21 25.62 -6.15
C ALA A 157 5.99 25.53 -4.81
N SER A 158 7.25 25.12 -4.94
CA SER A 158 8.33 25.36 -4.00
C SER A 158 9.41 26.18 -4.70
N PRO A 159 9.30 27.51 -4.67
CA PRO A 159 10.46 28.36 -4.46
C PRO A 159 10.50 28.73 -2.98
N CYS A 160 11.60 28.41 -2.32
CA CYS A 160 12.04 29.23 -1.20
C CYS A 160 12.14 30.67 -1.73
N ALA A 161 11.15 31.49 -1.39
CA ALA A 161 11.27 32.94 -1.45
C ALA A 161 10.74 33.44 -0.12
N SER A 162 11.67 33.83 0.74
CA SER A 162 11.42 34.75 1.82
C SER A 162 10.70 35.97 1.26
N THR A 163 9.38 36.03 1.41
CA THR A 163 8.66 37.30 1.38
C THR A 163 8.27 37.59 2.81
N SER A 164 9.23 38.12 3.55
CA SER A 164 8.96 38.94 4.72
C SER A 164 8.00 40.05 4.29
N SER A 165 6.74 39.96 4.70
CA SER A 165 5.91 41.16 4.85
C SER A 165 6.43 41.91 6.07
N PRO A 166 6.91 43.16 5.94
CA PRO A 166 7.37 43.93 7.07
C PRO A 166 6.19 44.70 7.62
N ASP A 167 5.34 44.08 8.44
CA ASP A 167 4.35 44.82 9.23
C ASP A 167 3.85 43.97 10.40
N SER A 168 4.70 43.88 11.43
CA SER A 168 4.28 44.03 12.83
C SER A 168 5.51 43.90 13.72
N SER A 169 5.94 45.01 14.32
CA SER A 169 6.93 45.06 15.38
C SER A 169 6.48 44.21 16.57
N GLY A 170 7.05 43.02 16.71
CA GLY A 170 6.78 42.10 17.81
C GLY A 170 8.00 41.23 18.07
N PHE A 171 8.90 41.76 18.90
CA PHE A 171 10.08 41.12 19.47
C PHE A 171 9.89 39.61 19.70
N ARG A 172 10.53 38.74 18.91
CA ARG A 172 10.69 37.32 19.25
C ARG A 172 12.12 36.87 18.99
N LEU A 173 12.78 36.58 20.10
CA LEU A 173 14.10 35.98 20.24
C LEU A 173 14.17 34.68 19.44
N SER A 174 15.15 34.59 18.56
CA SER A 174 15.58 33.34 17.95
C SER A 174 16.13 32.42 19.03
N CYS A 175 15.48 31.28 19.24
CA CYS A 175 16.04 30.13 19.95
C CYS A 175 15.60 28.89 19.18
N ASP A 176 16.59 28.20 18.61
CA ASP A 176 16.45 26.90 17.96
C ASP A 176 15.66 25.92 18.83
N THR A 177 14.52 25.45 18.33
CA THR A 177 13.93 24.18 18.78
C THR A 177 13.03 23.57 17.70
N ARG A 178 13.48 22.43 17.14
CA ARG A 178 12.72 21.40 16.40
C ARG A 178 11.81 21.87 15.26
N SER A 179 12.31 21.72 14.04
CA SER A 179 11.62 21.68 12.75
C SER A 179 10.51 20.60 12.69
N THR A 180 9.38 20.84 13.33
CA THR A 180 8.13 20.05 13.18
C THR A 180 7.01 20.83 12.51
N GLU A 181 7.14 22.16 12.39
CA GLU A 181 6.18 23.03 11.70
C GLU A 181 6.30 22.97 10.17
N SER A 182 7.50 22.77 9.61
CA SER A 182 7.67 22.66 8.15
C SER A 182 6.98 21.43 7.55
N LEU A 183 7.04 20.29 8.24
CA LEU A 183 6.33 19.07 7.85
C LEU A 183 4.81 19.20 7.99
N LYS A 184 4.32 19.83 9.07
CA LYS A 184 2.88 20.10 9.23
C LYS A 184 2.35 21.06 8.17
N ASN A 185 3.11 22.10 7.82
CA ASN A 185 2.72 23.09 6.82
C ASN A 185 2.80 22.55 5.38
N SER A 186 3.74 21.65 5.11
CA SER A 186 3.80 20.89 3.85
C SER A 186 2.64 19.88 3.74
N PHE A 187 2.28 19.23 4.84
CA PHE A 187 1.19 18.25 4.89
C PHE A 187 -0.19 18.88 4.72
N SER A 188 -0.47 20.01 5.38
CA SER A 188 -1.71 20.77 5.18
C SER A 188 -1.82 21.27 3.73
N ARG A 189 -0.70 21.70 3.14
CA ARG A 189 -0.64 22.13 1.74
C ARG A 189 -0.75 21.00 0.71
N ALA A 190 -0.41 19.76 1.06
CA ALA A 190 -0.59 18.62 0.13
C ALA A 190 -2.01 18.03 0.18
N THR A 191 -2.80 18.36 1.22
CA THR A 191 -4.10 17.73 1.51
C THR A 191 -5.30 18.68 1.49
N TRP A 192 -5.11 19.97 1.17
CA TRP A 192 -6.16 20.99 1.16
C TRP A 192 -7.41 20.63 0.33
N TRP A 193 -7.22 19.87 -0.76
CA TRP A 193 -8.27 19.48 -1.70
C TRP A 193 -9.00 18.19 -1.32
N PHE A 194 -8.58 17.50 -0.25
CA PHE A 194 -9.12 16.18 0.10
C PHE A 194 -10.62 16.25 0.44
N GLU A 195 -11.01 17.27 1.21
CA GLU A 195 -12.41 17.46 1.62
C GLU A 195 -13.30 17.78 0.43
N ASP A 196 -12.90 18.73 -0.41
CA ASP A 196 -13.62 19.15 -1.61
C ASP A 196 -13.91 17.99 -2.56
N LEU A 197 -12.92 17.13 -2.82
CA LEU A 197 -13.08 15.99 -3.73
C LEU A 197 -13.71 14.76 -3.07
N SER A 198 -13.86 14.75 -1.74
CA SER A 198 -14.46 13.62 -1.04
C SER A 198 -15.97 13.47 -1.31
N VAL A 199 -16.62 14.51 -1.84
CA VAL A 199 -18.04 14.50 -2.19
C VAL A 199 -18.29 13.62 -3.43
N LEU A 200 -17.29 13.42 -4.29
CA LEU A 200 -17.42 12.69 -5.55
C LEU A 200 -17.96 11.26 -5.38
N SER A 201 -18.78 10.83 -6.34
CA SER A 201 -19.25 9.45 -6.46
C SER A 201 -18.09 8.48 -6.73
N PRO A 202 -18.25 7.18 -6.43
CA PRO A 202 -17.23 6.18 -6.71
C PRO A 202 -16.79 6.16 -8.19
N ASN A 203 -17.71 6.34 -9.14
CA ASN A 203 -17.41 6.36 -10.58
C ASN A 203 -16.50 7.54 -10.96
N LEU A 204 -16.83 8.75 -10.49
CA LEU A 204 -16.00 9.92 -10.74
C LEU A 204 -14.65 9.82 -10.04
N MET A 205 -14.61 9.20 -8.86
CA MET A 205 -13.36 8.92 -8.16
C MET A 205 -12.43 8.02 -8.98
N GLU A 206 -12.97 6.96 -9.58
CA GLU A 206 -12.20 6.10 -10.47
C GLU A 206 -11.62 6.88 -11.67
N MET A 207 -12.43 7.71 -12.32
CA MET A 207 -11.97 8.54 -13.45
C MET A 207 -10.89 9.54 -13.03
N LEU A 208 -11.07 10.20 -11.87
CA LEU A 208 -10.12 11.14 -11.31
C LEU A 208 -8.77 10.49 -11.04
N VAL A 209 -8.73 9.33 -10.38
CA VAL A 209 -7.46 8.63 -10.09
C VAL A 209 -6.78 8.19 -11.38
N LYS A 210 -7.52 7.67 -12.36
CA LYS A 210 -6.95 7.30 -13.67
C LYS A 210 -6.29 8.51 -14.35
N SER A 211 -6.92 9.70 -14.29
CA SER A 211 -6.34 10.94 -14.81
C SER A 211 -5.11 11.40 -14.00
N MET A 212 -5.12 11.26 -12.67
CA MET A 212 -3.96 11.54 -11.83
C MET A 212 -2.77 10.62 -12.16
N VAL A 213 -3.01 9.33 -12.34
CA VAL A 213 -1.98 8.34 -12.70
C VAL A 213 -1.43 8.58 -14.10
N SER A 214 -2.30 8.88 -15.08
CA SER A 214 -1.85 9.17 -16.46
C SER A 214 -0.97 10.42 -16.53
N ARG A 215 -1.20 11.41 -15.66
CA ARG A 215 -0.38 12.62 -15.52
C ARG A 215 0.80 12.46 -14.56
N LYS A 216 1.12 11.23 -14.13
CA LYS A 216 2.24 10.92 -13.22
C LYS A 216 2.19 11.68 -11.89
N TYR A 217 1.00 11.94 -11.39
CA TYR A 217 0.83 12.55 -10.08
C TYR A 217 1.37 11.63 -8.97
N ASN A 218 1.79 12.20 -7.84
CA ASN A 218 2.48 11.44 -6.80
C ASN A 218 1.58 10.34 -6.21
N HIS A 219 1.94 9.06 -6.46
CA HIS A 219 1.16 7.91 -6.01
C HIS A 219 0.98 7.83 -4.49
N VAL A 220 1.93 8.34 -3.69
CA VAL A 220 1.81 8.39 -2.22
C VAL A 220 0.69 9.34 -1.80
N ILE A 221 0.55 10.49 -2.47
CA ILE A 221 -0.54 11.44 -2.19
C ILE A 221 -1.88 10.85 -2.63
N ILE A 222 -1.94 10.20 -3.79
CA ILE A 222 -3.15 9.51 -4.27
C ILE A 222 -3.58 8.42 -3.29
N SER A 223 -2.67 7.57 -2.83
CA SER A 223 -2.98 6.48 -1.90
C SER A 223 -3.56 7.05 -0.59
N ARG A 224 -2.96 8.12 -0.07
CA ARG A 224 -3.42 8.84 1.13
C ARG A 224 -4.81 9.45 0.92
N PHE A 225 -5.07 10.04 -0.24
CA PHE A 225 -6.38 10.58 -0.59
C PHE A 225 -7.43 9.47 -0.65
N LEU A 226 -7.12 8.32 -1.23
CA LEU A 226 -8.03 7.17 -1.29
C LEU A 226 -8.41 6.64 0.11
N PHE A 227 -7.45 6.59 1.05
CA PHE A 227 -7.76 6.25 2.45
C PHE A 227 -8.60 7.33 3.13
N TYR A 228 -8.39 8.61 2.82
CA TYR A 228 -9.23 9.69 3.31
C TYR A 228 -10.65 9.58 2.77
N TYR A 229 -10.81 9.37 1.46
CA TYR A 229 -12.08 9.17 0.78
C TYR A 229 -12.87 7.99 1.36
N GLN A 230 -12.20 6.86 1.60
CA GLN A 230 -12.81 5.71 2.26
C GLN A 230 -13.36 6.12 3.64
N LYS A 231 -12.55 6.78 4.48
CA LYS A 231 -12.97 7.15 5.84
C LYS A 231 -14.11 8.17 5.84
N SER A 232 -14.08 9.17 4.96
CA SER A 232 -15.11 10.21 4.91
C SER A 232 -16.47 9.64 4.49
N LYS A 233 -16.50 8.73 3.51
CA LYS A 233 -17.74 8.07 3.07
C LYS A 233 -18.31 7.07 4.07
N PHE A 234 -17.53 6.64 5.07
CA PHE A 234 -17.92 5.56 5.97
C PHE A 234 -18.82 5.98 7.14
N CYS A 235 -18.80 7.26 7.53
CA CYS A 235 -19.47 7.75 8.74
C CYS A 235 -20.99 7.55 8.74
N THR A 236 -21.65 7.63 7.58
CA THR A 236 -23.12 7.55 7.46
C THR A 236 -23.61 6.52 6.45
N ALA A 237 -22.71 5.79 5.81
CA ALA A 237 -23.04 4.89 4.69
C ALA A 237 -23.61 3.53 5.12
N SER A 238 -24.54 3.04 4.31
CA SER A 238 -25.06 1.67 4.35
C SER A 238 -23.96 0.64 4.05
N SER A 239 -24.20 -0.63 4.40
CA SER A 239 -23.26 -1.73 4.08
C SER A 239 -23.00 -1.87 2.57
N ASN A 240 -24.01 -1.61 1.74
CA ASN A 240 -23.88 -1.69 0.29
C ASN A 240 -23.04 -0.54 -0.29
N GLU A 241 -23.19 0.68 0.23
CA GLU A 241 -22.38 1.83 -0.18
C GLU A 241 -20.93 1.67 0.28
N LYS A 242 -20.70 1.21 1.52
CA LYS A 242 -19.36 0.89 2.03
C LYS A 242 -18.65 -0.14 1.15
N ARG A 243 -19.39 -1.15 0.67
CA ARG A 243 -18.88 -2.16 -0.27
C ARG A 243 -18.42 -1.52 -1.58
N LYS A 244 -19.28 -0.73 -2.24
CA LYS A 244 -18.96 -0.06 -3.52
C LYS A 244 -17.75 0.87 -3.39
N VAL A 245 -17.71 1.67 -2.32
CA VAL A 245 -16.59 2.58 -2.03
C VAL A 245 -15.29 1.80 -1.86
N LEU A 246 -15.30 0.71 -1.10
CA LEU A 246 -14.13 -0.14 -0.91
C LEU A 246 -13.65 -0.81 -2.18
N GLU A 247 -14.56 -1.31 -3.01
CA GLU A 247 -14.20 -1.94 -4.29
C GLU A 247 -13.46 -0.95 -5.18
N VAL A 248 -13.98 0.27 -5.33
CA VAL A 248 -13.30 1.33 -6.08
C VAL A 248 -11.97 1.70 -5.44
N VAL A 249 -11.90 1.88 -4.12
CA VAL A 249 -10.65 2.21 -3.42
C VAL A 249 -9.60 1.13 -3.63
N ILE A 250 -9.95 -0.15 -3.49
CA ILE A 250 -9.04 -1.28 -3.71
C ILE A 250 -8.58 -1.32 -5.16
N ASP A 251 -9.50 -1.17 -6.11
CA ASP A 251 -9.18 -1.19 -7.53
C ASP A 251 -8.26 -0.03 -7.92
N MET A 252 -8.47 1.15 -7.35
CA MET A 252 -7.62 2.31 -7.59
C MET A 252 -6.25 2.16 -6.93
N LEU A 253 -6.17 1.70 -5.66
CA LEU A 253 -4.90 1.42 -5.00
C LEU A 253 -4.06 0.40 -5.78
N TYR A 254 -4.70 -0.60 -6.41
CA TYR A 254 -4.01 -1.61 -7.22
C TYR A 254 -3.36 -1.05 -8.48
N THR A 255 -3.81 0.12 -8.96
CA THR A 255 -3.19 0.80 -10.12
C THR A 255 -1.95 1.62 -9.75
N LEU A 256 -1.72 1.84 -8.46
CA LEU A 256 -0.58 2.62 -7.97
C LEU A 256 0.68 1.76 -7.84
N ASP A 257 1.82 2.43 -7.66
CA ASP A 257 3.07 1.76 -7.31
C ASP A 257 2.89 1.05 -5.95
N PRO A 258 3.17 -0.27 -5.84
CA PRO A 258 3.12 -1.00 -4.57
C PRO A 258 3.86 -0.32 -3.42
N SER A 259 4.97 0.38 -3.69
CA SER A 259 5.76 1.08 -2.66
C SER A 259 5.02 2.28 -2.04
N SER A 260 4.00 2.81 -2.74
CA SER A 260 3.26 4.01 -2.34
C SER A 260 2.12 3.75 -1.35
N VAL A 261 1.74 2.48 -1.16
CA VAL A 261 0.60 2.08 -0.35
C VAL A 261 1.10 1.41 0.93
N PRO A 262 0.92 2.02 2.12
CA PRO A 262 1.44 1.45 3.36
C PRO A 262 0.80 0.10 3.72
N CYS A 263 1.64 -0.90 4.01
CA CYS A 263 1.21 -2.25 4.42
C CYS A 263 0.18 -2.24 5.57
N LYS A 264 0.43 -1.43 6.61
CA LYS A 264 -0.50 -1.25 7.75
C LYS A 264 -1.91 -0.80 7.31
N SER A 265 -1.99 0.08 6.30
CA SER A 265 -3.27 0.58 5.80
C SER A 265 -4.03 -0.49 5.00
N LEU A 266 -3.32 -1.35 4.26
CA LEU A 266 -3.91 -2.49 3.56
C LEU A 266 -4.55 -3.50 4.54
N PHE A 267 -3.86 -3.81 5.65
CA PHE A 267 -4.45 -4.63 6.72
C PHE A 267 -5.64 -3.93 7.39
N GLY A 268 -5.61 -2.59 7.50
CA GLY A 268 -6.76 -1.79 7.92
C GLY A 268 -7.98 -1.98 7.01
N ILE A 269 -7.79 -1.95 5.70
CA ILE A 269 -8.84 -2.26 4.72
C ILE A 269 -9.31 -3.71 4.86
N LEU A 270 -8.39 -4.66 4.97
CA LEU A 270 -8.71 -6.09 5.09
C LEU A 270 -9.67 -6.37 6.24
N ARG A 271 -9.40 -5.79 7.43
CA ARG A 271 -10.27 -5.93 8.61
C ARG A 271 -11.71 -5.49 8.35
N VAL A 272 -11.89 -4.44 7.55
CA VAL A 272 -13.22 -3.97 7.15
C VAL A 272 -13.84 -4.92 6.11
N VAL A 273 -13.07 -5.33 5.11
CA VAL A 273 -13.50 -6.21 4.02
C VAL A 273 -13.99 -7.57 4.53
N LEU A 274 -13.42 -8.10 5.61
CA LEU A 274 -13.87 -9.38 6.20
C LEU A 274 -15.33 -9.34 6.68
N SER A 275 -15.84 -8.16 7.06
CA SER A 275 -17.23 -7.96 7.46
C SER A 275 -18.19 -7.67 6.29
N LEU A 276 -17.67 -7.52 5.07
CA LEU A 276 -18.42 -7.08 3.89
C LEU A 276 -18.30 -8.09 2.74
N ASN A 277 -19.39 -8.31 2.01
CA ASN A 277 -19.41 -9.17 0.83
C ASN A 277 -18.83 -8.46 -0.41
N ILE A 278 -17.53 -8.15 -0.37
CA ILE A 278 -16.76 -7.57 -1.47
C ILE A 278 -16.55 -8.59 -2.60
N SER A 279 -16.48 -8.10 -3.84
CA SER A 279 -16.21 -8.88 -5.04
C SER A 279 -14.97 -9.76 -4.90
N LYS A 280 -14.98 -10.93 -5.55
CA LYS A 280 -13.81 -11.84 -5.55
C LYS A 280 -12.59 -11.19 -6.20
N SER A 281 -12.80 -10.36 -7.23
CA SER A 281 -11.74 -9.62 -7.94
C SER A 281 -11.03 -8.64 -7.01
N SER A 282 -11.78 -7.75 -6.35
CA SER A 282 -11.19 -6.76 -5.43
C SER A 282 -10.55 -7.44 -4.22
N ARG A 283 -11.14 -8.52 -3.68
CA ARG A 283 -10.51 -9.31 -2.62
C ARG A 283 -9.15 -9.86 -3.06
N HIS A 284 -9.07 -10.44 -4.25
CA HIS A 284 -7.81 -10.97 -4.78
C HIS A 284 -6.75 -9.88 -4.98
N LYS A 285 -7.13 -8.70 -5.49
CA LYS A 285 -6.22 -7.54 -5.62
C LYS A 285 -5.69 -7.10 -4.26
N LEU A 286 -6.54 -7.01 -3.24
CA LEU A 286 -6.13 -6.68 -1.88
C LEU A 286 -5.16 -7.72 -1.30
N GLU A 287 -5.48 -9.00 -1.41
CA GLU A 287 -4.61 -10.09 -0.96
C GLU A 287 -3.25 -10.06 -1.67
N THR A 288 -3.23 -9.73 -2.96
CA THR A 288 -2.00 -9.59 -3.76
C THR A 288 -1.15 -8.41 -3.29
N MET A 289 -1.76 -7.25 -3.03
CA MET A 289 -1.04 -6.07 -2.50
C MET A 289 -0.48 -6.32 -1.09
N ILE A 290 -1.21 -7.04 -0.24
CA ILE A 290 -0.73 -7.40 1.10
C ILE A 290 0.42 -8.41 0.99
N GLY A 291 0.24 -9.45 0.19
CA GLY A 291 1.26 -10.48 -0.01
C GLY A 291 2.57 -9.92 -0.56
N SER A 292 2.53 -8.96 -1.48
CA SER A 292 3.76 -8.38 -2.05
C SER A 292 4.59 -7.56 -1.06
N GLN A 293 4.03 -7.17 0.08
CA GLN A 293 4.66 -6.38 1.13
C GLN A 293 4.74 -7.12 2.48
N LEU A 294 4.69 -8.46 2.45
CA LEU A 294 4.67 -9.29 3.66
C LEU A 294 5.92 -9.10 4.54
N ASP A 295 7.04 -8.66 3.95
CA ASP A 295 8.28 -8.30 4.65
C ASP A 295 8.16 -7.05 5.55
N GLN A 296 7.05 -6.31 5.43
CA GLN A 296 6.72 -5.14 6.25
C GLN A 296 5.59 -5.42 7.26
N ALA A 297 5.01 -6.63 7.25
CA ALA A 297 3.92 -7.00 8.14
C ALA A 297 4.43 -7.42 9.53
N THR A 298 3.58 -7.30 10.54
CA THR A 298 3.82 -7.82 11.90
C THR A 298 2.97 -9.06 12.16
N LEU A 299 3.31 -9.84 13.19
CA LEU A 299 2.53 -11.02 13.59
C LEU A 299 1.06 -10.66 13.80
N ASP A 300 0.76 -9.58 14.53
CA ASP A 300 -0.59 -9.06 14.78
C ASP A 300 -1.39 -8.76 13.50
N ASN A 301 -0.72 -8.55 12.36
CA ASN A 301 -1.40 -8.36 11.09
C ASN A 301 -1.89 -9.69 10.51
N LEU A 302 -1.20 -10.80 10.78
CA LEU A 302 -1.53 -12.14 10.32
C LEU A 302 -2.54 -12.87 11.23
N LEU A 303 -2.71 -12.42 12.47
CA LEU A 303 -3.68 -12.95 13.43
C LEU A 303 -5.12 -12.53 13.06
N ILE A 304 -5.61 -13.10 11.96
CA ILE A 304 -6.92 -12.83 11.39
C ILE A 304 -7.87 -13.95 11.81
N PRO A 305 -9.01 -13.65 12.46
CA PRO A 305 -9.96 -14.66 12.87
C PRO A 305 -10.45 -15.50 11.70
N SER A 306 -10.69 -16.77 11.95
CA SER A 306 -11.25 -17.68 10.95
C SER A 306 -12.69 -17.28 10.57
N PRO A 307 -13.14 -17.59 9.34
CA PRO A 307 -14.52 -17.34 8.93
C PRO A 307 -15.54 -18.04 9.83
N TYR A 308 -16.75 -17.48 9.93
CA TYR A 308 -17.83 -18.10 10.71
C TYR A 308 -18.08 -19.55 10.29
N GLY A 309 -18.20 -20.44 11.28
CA GLY A 309 -18.45 -21.88 11.05
C GLY A 309 -17.19 -22.74 10.92
N THR A 310 -15.99 -22.17 11.12
CA THR A 310 -14.75 -22.94 11.22
C THR A 310 -14.26 -23.06 12.66
N ASN A 311 -13.71 -24.21 13.02
CA ASN A 311 -13.34 -24.52 14.42
C ASN A 311 -11.94 -24.05 14.83
N TYR A 312 -11.08 -23.70 13.88
CA TYR A 312 -9.73 -23.17 14.16
C TYR A 312 -9.78 -21.66 14.43
N LEU A 313 -8.82 -21.15 15.21
CA LEU A 313 -8.83 -19.75 15.69
C LEU A 313 -8.54 -18.74 14.58
N TYR A 314 -7.56 -19.03 13.71
CA TYR A 314 -7.06 -18.10 12.70
C TYR A 314 -7.22 -18.60 11.25
N ASP A 315 -7.39 -17.69 10.29
CA ASP A 315 -7.49 -18.02 8.86
C ASP A 315 -6.11 -18.31 8.23
N VAL A 316 -5.61 -19.53 8.46
CA VAL A 316 -4.36 -20.03 7.86
C VAL A 316 -4.41 -20.00 6.32
N ASN A 317 -5.58 -20.20 5.71
CA ASN A 317 -5.68 -20.20 4.25
C ASN A 317 -5.42 -18.81 3.67
N LEU A 318 -5.83 -17.75 4.38
CA LEU A 318 -5.56 -16.37 3.99
C LEU A 318 -4.06 -16.06 4.06
N VAL A 319 -3.37 -16.48 5.12
CA VAL A 319 -1.91 -16.33 5.23
C VAL A 319 -1.18 -17.10 4.13
N LEU A 320 -1.61 -18.31 3.80
CA LEU A 320 -1.07 -19.07 2.67
C LEU A 320 -1.29 -18.35 1.32
N ARG A 321 -2.41 -17.63 1.14
CA ARG A 321 -2.63 -16.80 -0.06
C ARG A 321 -1.70 -15.60 -0.10
N PHE A 322 -1.43 -14.95 1.03
CA PHE A 322 -0.42 -13.87 1.11
C PHE A 322 0.97 -14.38 0.75
N LEU A 323 1.37 -15.54 1.29
CA LEU A 323 2.65 -16.17 0.97
C LEU A 323 2.74 -16.52 -0.52
N LYS A 324 1.68 -17.09 -1.08
CA LYS A 324 1.62 -17.37 -2.52
C LYS A 324 1.83 -16.09 -3.34
N ALA A 325 1.15 -14.99 -2.98
CA ALA A 325 1.30 -13.71 -3.66
C ALA A 325 2.72 -13.12 -3.51
N PHE A 326 3.32 -13.21 -2.31
CA PHE A 326 4.70 -12.80 -2.06
C PHE A 326 5.67 -13.54 -2.99
N LEU A 327 5.51 -14.87 -3.11
CA LEU A 327 6.37 -15.72 -3.92
C LEU A 327 6.20 -15.49 -5.42
N HIS A 328 4.96 -15.26 -5.89
CA HIS A 328 4.70 -14.96 -7.30
C HIS A 328 5.24 -13.59 -7.73
N GLY A 329 5.36 -12.63 -6.81
CA GLY A 329 5.83 -11.28 -7.12
C GLY A 329 7.29 -11.19 -7.56
N GLY A 330 8.10 -12.24 -7.40
CA GLY A 330 9.49 -12.34 -7.87
C GLY A 330 10.50 -11.41 -7.17
N GLY A 331 10.07 -10.30 -6.57
CA GLY A 331 10.92 -9.30 -5.92
C GLY A 331 11.68 -9.80 -4.68
N TRP A 332 11.35 -10.99 -4.18
CA TRP A 332 12.12 -11.65 -3.12
C TRP A 332 13.43 -12.25 -3.63
N GLN A 333 13.53 -12.62 -4.92
CA GLN A 333 14.76 -13.15 -5.52
C GLN A 333 15.83 -12.06 -5.60
N LEU A 334 15.41 -10.82 -5.77
CA LEU A 334 16.27 -9.63 -5.83
C LEU A 334 16.74 -9.19 -4.43
N SER A 335 16.13 -9.69 -3.36
CA SER A 335 16.43 -9.27 -1.99
C SER A 335 16.31 -10.43 -0.98
N PRO A 336 17.43 -11.13 -0.70
CA PRO A 336 17.46 -12.20 0.30
C PRO A 336 17.01 -11.73 1.69
N THR A 337 17.21 -10.46 2.03
CA THR A 337 16.79 -9.89 3.32
C THR A 337 15.28 -9.83 3.48
N ARG A 338 14.53 -9.54 2.40
CA ARG A 338 13.06 -9.58 2.41
C ARG A 338 12.55 -10.99 2.64
N MET A 339 13.15 -11.97 1.95
CA MET A 339 12.80 -13.38 2.13
C MET A 339 13.03 -13.85 3.57
N LYS A 340 14.19 -13.52 4.17
CA LYS A 340 14.48 -13.86 5.57
C LYS A 340 13.49 -13.23 6.56
N LYS A 341 13.11 -11.97 6.36
CA LYS A 341 12.09 -11.30 7.18
C LYS A 341 10.74 -12.01 7.12
N VAL A 342 10.32 -12.39 5.92
CA VAL A 342 9.08 -13.16 5.73
C VAL A 342 9.18 -14.54 6.37
N ALA A 343 10.32 -15.22 6.24
CA ALA A 343 10.55 -16.51 6.90
C ALA A 343 10.40 -16.41 8.42
N CYS A 344 11.08 -15.47 9.07
CA CYS A 344 10.91 -15.23 10.51
C CYS A 344 9.45 -14.92 10.88
N LEU A 345 8.76 -14.08 10.10
CA LEU A 345 7.35 -13.76 10.36
C LEU A 345 6.45 -14.99 10.28
N ILE A 346 6.68 -15.88 9.31
CA ILE A 346 5.94 -17.12 9.16
C ILE A 346 6.29 -18.12 10.24
N ASP A 347 7.55 -18.20 10.67
CA ASP A 347 7.96 -19.10 11.75
C ASP A 347 7.31 -18.69 13.08
N LEU A 348 7.23 -17.39 13.37
CA LEU A 348 6.42 -16.85 14.48
C LEU A 348 4.94 -17.18 14.35
N TYR A 349 4.38 -17.09 13.13
CA TYR A 349 2.99 -17.43 12.89
C TYR A 349 2.72 -18.94 13.06
N ILE A 350 3.63 -19.81 12.60
CA ILE A 350 3.55 -21.27 12.79
C ILE A 350 3.57 -21.59 14.28
N ALA A 351 4.44 -20.95 15.05
CA ALA A 351 4.50 -21.11 16.50
C ALA A 351 3.20 -20.67 17.20
N GLU A 352 2.57 -19.60 16.74
CA GLU A 352 1.29 -19.10 17.29
C GLU A 352 0.11 -20.03 16.98
N VAL A 353 0.07 -20.66 15.80
CA VAL A 353 -1.04 -21.56 15.41
C VAL A 353 -0.83 -23.02 15.85
N ALA A 354 0.40 -23.42 16.16
CA ALA A 354 0.73 -24.78 16.58
C ALA A 354 -0.09 -25.31 17.79
N PRO A 355 -0.39 -24.50 18.82
CA PRO A 355 -1.17 -24.94 19.97
C PRO A 355 -2.67 -25.08 19.72
N ASP A 356 -3.19 -24.71 18.54
CA ASP A 356 -4.63 -24.79 18.22
C ASP A 356 -5.06 -26.25 17.98
N PRO A 357 -5.88 -26.88 18.87
CA PRO A 357 -6.27 -28.27 18.75
C PRO A 357 -7.21 -28.55 17.55
N CYS A 358 -7.75 -27.49 16.93
CA CYS A 358 -8.61 -27.60 15.75
C CYS A 358 -7.83 -27.43 14.43
N LEU A 359 -6.52 -27.18 14.49
CA LEU A 359 -5.69 -26.98 13.31
C LEU A 359 -5.38 -28.33 12.62
N LYS A 360 -5.88 -28.49 11.40
CA LYS A 360 -5.64 -29.71 10.60
C LYS A 360 -4.17 -29.89 10.21
N SER A 361 -3.71 -31.14 10.24
CA SER A 361 -2.36 -31.58 9.85
C SER A 361 -1.93 -31.06 8.48
N SER A 362 -2.84 -31.10 7.51
CA SER A 362 -2.60 -30.62 6.14
C SER A 362 -2.32 -29.12 6.05
N LYS A 363 -2.96 -28.30 6.89
CA LYS A 363 -2.74 -26.84 6.93
C LYS A 363 -1.44 -26.49 7.64
N PHE A 364 -1.17 -27.16 8.76
CA PHE A 364 0.09 -27.00 9.48
C PHE A 364 1.28 -27.36 8.57
N LEU A 365 1.22 -28.52 7.91
CA LEU A 365 2.22 -28.93 6.93
C LEU A 365 2.38 -27.90 5.80
N ALA A 366 1.26 -27.39 5.26
CA ALA A 366 1.30 -26.39 4.19
C ALA A 366 2.04 -25.11 4.59
N LEU A 367 1.95 -24.66 5.84
CA LEU A 367 2.71 -23.51 6.34
C LEU A 367 4.20 -23.80 6.42
N VAL A 368 4.58 -24.96 6.97
CA VAL A 368 5.98 -25.37 7.12
C VAL A 368 6.69 -25.39 5.77
N VAL A 369 6.05 -25.98 4.75
CA VAL A 369 6.63 -26.17 3.40
C VAL A 369 6.40 -24.97 2.47
N ALA A 370 5.72 -23.92 2.93
CA ALA A 370 5.36 -22.78 2.06
C ALA A 370 6.57 -22.01 1.52
N LEU A 371 7.67 -22.00 2.28
CA LEU A 371 8.89 -21.25 1.95
C LEU A 371 10.04 -22.20 1.62
N PRO A 372 10.95 -21.81 0.70
CA PRO A 372 12.10 -22.64 0.35
C PRO A 372 13.12 -22.68 1.50
N ASP A 373 13.91 -23.76 1.57
CA ASP A 373 14.94 -23.95 2.59
C ASP A 373 15.96 -22.81 2.65
N SER A 374 16.24 -22.15 1.52
CA SER A 374 17.16 -21.01 1.45
C SER A 374 16.66 -19.77 2.20
N ALA A 375 15.36 -19.71 2.52
CA ALA A 375 14.76 -18.59 3.26
C ALA A 375 15.15 -18.59 4.75
N ARG A 376 15.50 -19.77 5.30
CA ARG A 376 15.79 -19.97 6.72
C ARG A 376 17.27 -20.23 6.96
N ASP A 377 17.83 -19.52 7.93
CA ASP A 377 19.20 -19.79 8.42
C ASP A 377 19.19 -20.92 9.47
N SER A 378 18.15 -20.99 10.30
CA SER A 378 17.91 -22.05 11.28
C SER A 378 16.47 -22.56 11.18
N TRP A 379 16.25 -23.82 11.55
CA TRP A 379 14.92 -24.43 11.63
C TRP A 379 14.44 -24.66 13.07
N ASP A 380 15.14 -24.12 14.06
CA ASP A 380 14.86 -24.37 15.48
C ASP A 380 13.47 -23.88 15.91
N GLU A 381 13.03 -22.71 15.42
CA GLU A 381 11.69 -22.17 15.73
C GLU A 381 10.59 -23.04 15.14
N VAL A 382 10.77 -23.49 13.89
CA VAL A 382 9.84 -24.42 13.23
C VAL A 382 9.81 -25.76 13.95
N TYR A 383 10.97 -26.28 14.37
CA TYR A 383 11.05 -27.49 15.16
C TYR A 383 10.29 -27.37 16.49
N HIS A 384 10.46 -26.26 17.21
CA HIS A 384 9.75 -26.02 18.46
C HIS A 384 8.23 -25.97 18.24
N ALA A 385 7.79 -25.29 17.19
CA ALA A 385 6.37 -25.25 16.82
C ALA A 385 5.83 -26.65 16.43
N MET A 386 6.63 -27.46 15.71
CA MET A 386 6.28 -28.86 15.41
C MET A 386 6.13 -29.70 16.68
N ASP A 387 7.04 -29.53 17.64
CA ASP A 387 7.01 -30.27 18.90
C ASP A 387 5.74 -29.96 19.71
N ILE A 388 5.35 -28.69 19.78
CA ILE A 388 4.09 -28.25 20.39
C ILE A 388 2.89 -28.81 19.61
N TYR A 389 2.92 -28.72 18.28
CA TYR A 389 1.82 -29.21 17.43
C TYR A 389 1.57 -30.71 17.64
N LEU A 390 2.63 -31.53 17.65
CA LEU A 390 2.54 -32.97 17.89
C LEU A 390 2.09 -33.31 19.31
N GLU A 391 2.41 -32.46 20.29
CA GLU A 391 1.94 -32.62 21.67
C GLU A 391 0.42 -32.39 21.78
N VAL A 392 -0.08 -31.31 21.18
CA VAL A 392 -1.52 -30.99 21.17
C VAL A 392 -2.32 -31.99 20.32
N HIS A 393 -1.71 -32.52 19.26
CA HIS A 393 -2.36 -33.44 18.32
C HIS A 393 -1.89 -34.90 18.49
N ALA A 394 -1.92 -35.41 19.72
CA ALA A 394 -1.51 -36.77 20.04
C ALA A 394 -2.29 -37.86 19.26
N GLY A 395 -3.50 -37.54 18.78
CA GLY A 395 -4.36 -38.44 17.98
C GLY A 395 -4.02 -38.54 16.49
N LEU A 396 -2.94 -37.90 16.01
CA LEU A 396 -2.51 -38.01 14.60
C LEU A 396 -2.07 -39.42 14.25
N SER A 397 -2.36 -39.83 13.01
CA SER A 397 -1.84 -41.07 12.44
C SER A 397 -0.32 -41.03 12.29
N GLU A 398 0.33 -42.20 12.34
CA GLU A 398 1.79 -42.27 12.15
C GLU A 398 2.20 -41.77 10.76
N GLU A 399 1.37 -41.95 9.74
CA GLU A 399 1.60 -41.42 8.39
C GLU A 399 1.60 -39.89 8.38
N GLU A 400 0.71 -39.24 9.14
CA GLU A 400 0.67 -37.78 9.25
C GLU A 400 1.86 -37.24 10.03
N LYS A 401 2.25 -37.89 11.14
CA LYS A 401 3.45 -37.52 11.90
C LYS A 401 4.69 -37.59 11.02
N VAL A 402 4.86 -38.68 10.28
CA VAL A 402 5.99 -38.85 9.34
C VAL A 402 5.97 -37.75 8.28
N LYS A 403 4.82 -37.42 7.68
CA LYS A 403 4.73 -36.34 6.68
C LYS A 403 5.16 -34.98 7.24
N ILE A 404 4.72 -34.64 8.45
CA ILE A 404 5.08 -33.38 9.11
C ILE A 404 6.58 -33.36 9.44
N CYS A 405 7.10 -34.42 10.06
CA CYS A 405 8.50 -34.48 10.48
C CYS A 405 9.47 -34.58 9.28
N CYS A 406 9.05 -35.13 8.14
CA CYS A 406 9.86 -35.14 6.92
C CYS A 406 10.05 -33.75 6.29
N ALA A 407 9.22 -32.76 6.64
CA ALA A 407 9.36 -31.39 6.14
C ALA A 407 10.48 -30.60 6.84
N LEU A 408 11.02 -31.11 7.96
CA LEU A 408 12.06 -30.45 8.73
C LEU A 408 13.43 -30.58 8.07
N ASN A 409 14.17 -29.48 7.94
CA ASN A 409 15.56 -29.54 7.49
C ASN A 409 16.52 -29.79 8.66
N TYR A 410 16.91 -31.05 8.85
CA TYR A 410 17.79 -31.51 9.94
C TYR A 410 19.21 -30.94 9.88
N GLU A 411 19.69 -30.53 8.71
CA GLU A 411 21.04 -29.96 8.57
C GLU A 411 21.12 -28.55 9.17
N LYS A 412 20.01 -27.81 9.16
CA LYS A 412 19.91 -26.43 9.66
C LYS A 412 19.41 -26.32 11.10
N LEU A 413 19.26 -27.43 11.82
CA LEU A 413 18.94 -27.43 13.25
C LEU A 413 20.18 -27.17 14.11
N SER A 414 20.05 -26.46 15.22
CA SER A 414 21.13 -26.38 16.22
C SER A 414 21.45 -27.74 16.83
N THR A 415 22.64 -27.85 17.42
CA THR A 415 23.08 -29.06 18.13
C THR A 415 22.13 -29.40 19.28
N GLU A 416 21.65 -28.39 19.98
CA GLU A 416 20.70 -28.47 21.08
C GLU A 416 19.35 -29.00 20.59
N ALA A 417 18.83 -28.46 19.47
CA ALA A 417 17.60 -28.92 18.86
C ALA A 417 17.71 -30.39 18.39
N CYS A 418 18.83 -30.79 17.78
CA CYS A 418 19.07 -32.19 17.40
C CYS A 418 19.09 -33.14 18.61
N ILE A 419 19.72 -32.73 19.72
CA ILE A 419 19.75 -33.54 20.96
C ILE A 419 18.33 -33.68 21.51
N HIS A 420 17.56 -32.58 21.57
CA HIS A 420 16.17 -32.62 22.01
C HIS A 420 15.35 -33.58 21.14
N LEU A 421 15.46 -33.44 19.81
CA LEU A 421 14.72 -34.25 18.84
C LEU A 421 15.07 -35.73 18.96
N SER A 422 16.35 -36.07 19.12
CA SER A 422 16.80 -37.46 19.24
C SER A 422 16.21 -38.22 20.45
N LYS A 423 15.81 -37.48 21.49
CA LYS A 423 15.23 -38.02 22.73
C LYS A 423 13.70 -37.90 22.77
N ASN A 424 13.09 -37.22 21.79
CA ASN A 424 11.68 -36.90 21.82
C ASN A 424 10.83 -38.04 21.26
N ALA A 425 10.13 -38.75 22.15
CA ALA A 425 9.27 -39.87 21.78
C ALA A 425 8.01 -39.48 20.97
N LYS A 426 7.67 -38.18 20.90
CA LYS A 426 6.56 -37.68 20.07
C LYS A 426 6.88 -37.75 18.57
N PHE A 427 8.17 -37.78 18.22
CA PHE A 427 8.63 -37.82 16.84
C PHE A 427 8.85 -39.27 16.36
N PRO A 428 8.59 -39.57 15.07
CA PRO A 428 8.91 -40.88 14.50
C PRO A 428 10.39 -41.23 14.67
N SER A 429 10.70 -42.52 14.91
CA SER A 429 12.07 -43.00 15.09
C SER A 429 13.02 -42.61 13.94
N LYS A 430 12.49 -42.56 12.71
CA LYS A 430 13.24 -42.12 11.52
C LYS A 430 13.77 -40.68 11.66
N SER A 431 13.02 -39.78 12.28
CA SER A 431 13.41 -38.39 12.51
C SER A 431 14.54 -38.29 13.55
N ALA A 432 14.48 -39.09 14.62
CA ALA A 432 15.56 -39.17 15.60
C ALA A 432 16.88 -39.64 14.96
N VAL A 433 16.82 -40.64 14.08
CA VAL A 433 18.00 -41.11 13.31
C VAL A 433 18.54 -40.00 12.41
N GLN A 434 17.68 -39.27 11.69
CA GLN A 434 18.12 -38.16 10.83
C GLN A 434 18.81 -37.04 11.62
N ALA A 435 18.28 -36.66 12.80
CA ALA A 435 18.91 -35.66 13.66
C ALA A 435 20.30 -36.10 14.15
N LEU A 436 20.46 -37.38 14.53
CA LEU A 436 21.75 -37.94 14.94
C LEU A 436 22.76 -37.95 13.78
N ILE A 437 22.33 -38.28 12.57
CA ILE A 437 23.19 -38.22 11.37
C ILE A 437 23.66 -36.78 11.12
N SER A 438 22.76 -35.80 11.18
CA SER A 438 23.12 -34.38 11.00
C SER A 438 24.09 -33.90 12.08
N GLN A 439 23.95 -34.36 13.34
CA GLN A 439 24.89 -34.04 14.41
C GLN A 439 26.28 -34.64 14.14
N GLN A 440 26.35 -35.91 13.70
CA GLN A 440 27.61 -36.56 13.35
C GLN A 440 28.34 -35.85 12.20
N LEU A 441 27.59 -35.40 11.17
CA LEU A 441 28.16 -34.63 10.05
C LEU A 441 28.75 -33.30 10.51
N LYS A 442 28.06 -32.57 11.40
CA LYS A 442 28.57 -31.31 11.97
C LYS A 442 29.86 -31.51 12.77
N LEU A 443 29.89 -32.54 13.63
CA LEU A 443 31.09 -32.89 14.39
C LEU A 443 32.26 -33.26 13.47
N LYS A 444 32.02 -34.06 12.43
CA LYS A 444 33.03 -34.43 11.44
C LYS A 444 33.59 -33.21 10.70
N ASN A 445 32.73 -32.26 10.32
CA ASN A 445 33.14 -31.03 9.64
C ASN A 445 33.98 -30.12 10.56
N LEU A 446 33.63 -30.02 11.85
CA LEU A 446 34.44 -29.29 12.84
C LEU A 446 35.83 -29.92 13.02
N LEU A 447 35.90 -31.26 13.07
CA LEU A 447 37.16 -32.00 13.19
C LEU A 447 38.04 -31.91 11.93
N GLN A 448 37.43 -31.82 10.74
CA GLN A 448 38.17 -31.63 9.49
C GLN A 448 38.67 -30.19 9.32
N GLY A 449 37.88 -29.18 9.70
CA GLY A 449 38.31 -27.78 9.66
C GLY A 449 39.49 -27.45 10.59
N THR A 450 39.67 -28.22 11.67
CA THR A 450 40.85 -28.11 12.54
C THR A 450 42.13 -28.74 11.96
N ASN A 451 42.01 -29.64 10.98
CA ASN A 451 43.17 -30.30 10.37
C ASN A 451 43.77 -29.52 9.19
N SER A 452 43.07 -28.51 8.67
CA SER A 452 43.52 -27.69 7.52
C SER A 452 44.35 -26.43 7.89
N THR A 453 44.56 -26.13 9.17
CA THR A 453 45.24 -24.89 9.62
C THR A 453 46.73 -25.08 9.95
N LYS A 454 47.34 -26.20 9.55
CA LYS A 454 48.81 -26.38 9.61
C LYS A 454 49.35 -26.72 8.23
N LEU A 455 49.66 -25.70 7.43
CA LEU A 455 50.82 -25.66 6.53
C LEU A 455 50.91 -24.27 5.87
N TYR A 456 51.68 -23.36 6.45
CA TYR A 456 52.26 -22.21 5.74
C TYR A 456 53.59 -21.82 6.43
N SER A 457 54.70 -22.26 5.80
CA SER A 457 56.10 -21.82 5.87
C SER A 457 56.95 -23.05 5.53
N ASP A 458 57.79 -23.18 4.51
CA ASP A 458 58.43 -22.26 3.57
C ASP A 458 58.80 -23.00 2.27
N SER A 459 59.12 -22.21 1.24
CA SER A 459 59.50 -22.55 -0.16
C SER A 459 60.97 -23.07 -0.29
N PRO A 460 61.56 -23.26 -1.50
CA PRO A 460 61.41 -24.39 -2.44
C PRO A 460 62.75 -25.10 -2.79
N CYS A 461 62.66 -26.25 -3.51
CA CYS A 461 63.51 -26.72 -4.63
C CYS A 461 64.02 -28.19 -4.56
N ASN A 462 63.70 -28.91 -5.66
CA ASN A 462 64.42 -30.00 -6.37
C ASN A 462 64.84 -31.28 -5.63
N PHE A 463 64.34 -32.44 -6.07
CA PHE A 463 65.05 -33.40 -6.95
C PHE A 463 64.26 -34.72 -7.11
N ALA A 464 64.18 -35.16 -8.37
CA ALA A 464 64.12 -36.52 -8.92
C ALA A 464 63.37 -37.65 -8.19
N GLU A 465 62.37 -38.19 -8.90
CA GLU A 465 61.93 -39.59 -8.75
C GLU A 465 63.08 -40.56 -9.00
N ASN A 466 63.24 -41.56 -8.13
CA ASN A 466 63.70 -42.87 -8.59
C ASN A 466 63.12 -44.03 -7.77
N ARG A 467 62.83 -45.11 -8.51
CA ARG A 467 62.19 -46.36 -8.09
C ARG A 467 63.05 -47.15 -7.09
N GLY A 468 62.40 -47.97 -6.25
CA GLY A 468 63.11 -49.03 -5.53
C GLY A 468 62.23 -49.92 -4.65
N LYS A 469 61.93 -51.13 -5.17
CA LYS A 469 61.33 -52.30 -4.51
C LYS A 469 61.90 -52.63 -3.11
N GLY A 470 61.04 -53.20 -2.24
CA GLY A 470 61.33 -54.51 -1.64
C GLY A 470 60.99 -54.75 -0.16
N LYS A 471 60.05 -55.70 0.06
CA LYS A 471 59.98 -56.73 1.13
C LYS A 471 59.63 -56.28 2.57
N LYS A 472 58.44 -56.68 3.07
CA LYS A 472 58.12 -57.85 3.96
C LYS A 472 58.60 -57.65 5.40
N GLU A 473 57.67 -57.51 6.36
CA GLU A 473 57.41 -58.51 7.42
C GLU A 473 56.26 -58.08 8.35
N GLU A 474 55.70 -59.07 9.04
CA GLU A 474 54.48 -59.06 9.84
C GLU A 474 54.68 -58.57 11.29
N ALA A 475 53.53 -58.22 11.88
CA ALA A 475 53.15 -58.37 13.29
C ALA A 475 53.59 -57.34 14.36
N SER A 476 52.56 -56.94 15.11
CA SER A 476 52.48 -56.51 16.52
C SER A 476 52.90 -55.10 16.95
N GLU A 477 51.98 -54.52 17.73
CA GLU A 477 52.14 -53.49 18.77
C GLU A 477 52.40 -52.04 18.37
N GLN A 478 51.34 -51.22 18.46
CA GLN A 478 51.46 -49.78 18.76
C GLN A 478 50.32 -49.33 19.69
N VAL A 479 50.39 -49.80 20.94
CA VAL A 479 49.73 -49.16 22.10
C VAL A 479 50.72 -48.18 22.73
N VAL A 480 51.27 -47.22 21.98
CA VAL A 480 52.11 -46.14 22.56
C VAL A 480 52.07 -44.88 21.68
N VAL A 481 50.93 -44.20 21.54
CA VAL A 481 50.90 -42.82 20.99
C VAL A 481 49.96 -41.87 21.76
N TYR A 482 49.24 -42.35 22.79
CA TYR A 482 48.24 -41.53 23.49
C TYR A 482 48.77 -40.62 24.61
N SER A 483 50.06 -40.68 25.00
CA SER A 483 50.58 -39.79 26.05
C SER A 483 50.97 -38.40 25.54
N GLY A 484 51.69 -38.31 24.42
CA GLY A 484 52.28 -37.03 23.95
C GLY A 484 51.29 -35.99 23.41
N ARG A 485 50.02 -36.32 23.20
CA ARG A 485 48.99 -35.40 22.65
C ARG A 485 48.07 -34.80 23.71
N LEU A 486 47.98 -35.41 24.89
CA LEU A 486 47.19 -34.88 26.01
C LEU A 486 47.87 -33.67 26.65
N ASP A 487 49.20 -33.69 26.71
CA ASP A 487 50.01 -32.61 27.31
C ASP A 487 49.93 -31.30 26.50
N ASN A 488 49.84 -31.40 25.17
CA ASN A 488 49.65 -30.23 24.29
C ASN A 488 48.25 -29.61 24.42
N ILE A 489 47.20 -30.43 24.60
CA ILE A 489 45.83 -29.93 24.82
C ILE A 489 45.72 -29.28 26.21
N SER A 490 46.38 -29.86 27.22
CA SER A 490 46.47 -29.28 28.57
C SER A 490 47.18 -27.92 28.56
N SER A 491 48.32 -27.83 27.85
CA SER A 491 49.10 -26.59 27.68
C SER A 491 48.32 -25.49 26.95
N ASP A 492 47.59 -25.83 25.89
CA ASP A 492 46.81 -24.86 25.13
C ASP A 492 45.54 -24.40 25.89
N ASN A 493 44.94 -25.27 26.70
CA ASN A 493 43.86 -24.87 27.63
C ASN A 493 44.35 -23.91 28.71
N GLU A 494 45.55 -24.11 29.27
CA GLU A 494 46.12 -23.17 30.24
C GLU A 494 46.46 -21.81 29.61
N LYS A 495 46.95 -21.78 28.36
CA LYS A 495 47.15 -20.52 27.61
C LYS A 495 45.82 -19.82 27.32
N LEU A 496 44.78 -20.54 26.93
CA LEU A 496 43.46 -19.97 26.67
C LEU A 496 42.82 -19.42 27.95
N LYS A 497 42.99 -20.11 29.08
CA LYS A 497 42.56 -19.66 30.40
C LYS A 497 43.29 -18.39 30.84
N ALA A 498 44.60 -18.31 30.63
CA ALA A 498 45.37 -17.10 30.88
C ALA A 498 44.92 -15.94 29.98
N HIS A 499 44.60 -16.20 28.71
CA HIS A 499 44.08 -15.19 27.79
C HIS A 499 42.67 -14.69 28.18
N LEU A 500 41.79 -15.59 28.60
CA LEU A 500 40.44 -15.24 29.11
C LEU A 500 40.52 -14.41 30.39
N GLN A 501 41.41 -14.77 31.33
CA GLN A 501 41.65 -13.96 32.53
C GLN A 501 42.23 -12.58 32.18
N GLY A 502 43.12 -12.51 31.18
CA GLY A 502 43.62 -11.24 30.65
C GLY A 502 42.53 -10.37 30.01
N MET A 503 41.58 -10.99 29.26
CA MET A 503 40.42 -10.28 28.72
C MET A 503 39.48 -9.79 29.84
N GLN A 504 39.20 -10.63 30.83
CA GLN A 504 38.38 -10.25 31.99
C GLN A 504 38.99 -9.07 32.76
N TRP A 505 40.32 -9.04 32.94
CA TRP A 505 40.99 -7.90 33.56
C TRP A 505 40.81 -6.61 32.75
N ARG A 506 40.99 -6.68 31.42
CA ARG A 506 40.79 -5.51 30.54
C ARG A 506 39.35 -5.00 30.55
N VAL A 507 38.37 -5.90 30.59
CA VAL A 507 36.94 -5.54 30.70
C VAL A 507 36.68 -4.85 32.03
N MET A 508 37.24 -5.36 33.14
CA MET A 508 37.10 -4.74 34.46
C MET A 508 37.73 -3.34 34.51
N GLU A 509 38.89 -3.15 33.87
CA GLU A 509 39.55 -1.83 33.75
C GLU A 509 38.70 -0.87 32.90
N LEU A 510 38.11 -1.34 31.79
CA LEU A 510 37.21 -0.56 30.94
C LEU A 510 35.94 -0.16 31.70
N GLU A 511 35.32 -1.06 32.45
CA GLU A 511 34.17 -0.75 33.30
C GLU A 511 34.50 0.31 34.36
N LYS A 512 35.70 0.26 34.94
CA LYS A 512 36.19 1.26 35.88
C LYS A 512 36.36 2.64 35.22
N VAL A 513 36.85 2.68 33.99
CA VAL A 513 36.94 3.91 33.18
C VAL A 513 35.54 4.45 32.85
N CYS A 514 34.62 3.59 32.41
CA CYS A 514 33.22 3.97 32.14
C CYS A 514 32.52 4.53 33.38
N LYS A 515 32.72 3.94 34.56
CA LYS A 515 32.19 4.47 35.84
C LYS A 515 32.77 5.83 36.19
N LYS A 516 34.08 6.06 35.97
CA LYS A 516 34.70 7.38 36.16
C LYS A 516 34.11 8.41 35.20
N MET A 517 33.90 8.04 33.93
CA MET A 517 33.31 8.93 32.92
C MET A 517 31.86 9.27 33.26
N GLN A 518 31.04 8.29 33.69
CA GLN A 518 29.68 8.53 34.17
C GLN A 518 29.65 9.47 35.38
N THR A 519 30.58 9.32 36.32
CA THR A 519 30.69 10.20 37.50
C THR A 519 31.07 11.63 37.09
N GLN A 520 31.96 11.78 36.10
CA GLN A 520 32.31 13.09 35.54
C GLN A 520 31.13 13.74 34.78
N MET A 521 30.41 12.97 33.96
CA MET A 521 29.20 13.44 33.29
C MET A 521 28.13 13.88 34.29
N ALA A 522 27.93 13.13 35.37
CA ALA A 522 27.00 13.50 36.44
C ALA A 522 27.41 14.81 37.15
N LYS A 523 28.72 15.05 37.36
CA LYS A 523 29.23 16.33 37.89
C LYS A 523 28.99 17.50 36.92
N ILE A 524 29.20 17.28 35.62
CA ILE A 524 28.95 18.29 34.57
C ILE A 524 27.45 18.60 34.46
N MET A 525 26.57 17.60 34.61
CA MET A 525 25.12 17.83 34.62
C MET A 525 24.68 18.59 35.88
N LYS A 526 25.29 18.32 37.04
CA LYS A 526 24.97 19.05 38.28
C LYS A 526 25.45 20.51 38.26
N SER A 527 26.60 20.82 37.64
CA SER A 527 27.06 22.21 37.49
C SER A 527 26.22 23.02 36.49
N LYS A 528 25.57 22.36 35.52
CA LYS A 528 24.63 22.99 34.58
C LYS A 528 23.27 23.35 35.21
N VAL A 529 22.90 22.74 36.34
CA VAL A 529 21.62 22.98 37.03
C VAL A 529 21.73 24.08 38.10
N SER A 530 22.93 24.45 38.55
CA SER A 530 23.12 25.49 39.59
C SER A 530 23.18 26.93 39.08
N THR A 531 22.89 27.19 37.80
CA THR A 531 22.91 28.54 37.18
C THR A 531 21.54 29.16 36.93
N HIS A 532 20.46 28.62 37.53
CA HIS A 532 19.17 29.31 37.60
C HIS A 532 18.94 29.89 39.00
N SER A 533 19.21 31.20 39.15
CA SER A 533 18.74 32.02 40.25
C SER A 533 17.28 32.47 40.02
N PRO A 534 16.51 32.78 41.09
CA PRO A 534 15.05 32.78 41.07
C PRO A 534 14.42 34.10 40.60
N ALA A 535 13.14 34.00 40.23
CA ALA A 535 12.26 35.07 39.77
C ALA A 535 12.32 36.34 40.63
N ARG A 536 12.54 37.50 39.99
CA ARG A 536 12.32 38.84 40.54
C ARG A 536 10.85 39.23 40.38
N SER A 537 10.19 39.44 41.51
CA SER A 537 8.89 40.09 41.65
C SER A 537 8.91 41.55 41.17
N LEU A 538 7.86 41.97 40.47
CA LEU A 538 7.59 43.36 40.08
C LEU A 538 7.26 44.24 41.31
N PRO A 539 7.59 45.55 41.32
CA PRO A 539 7.22 46.46 42.39
C PRO A 539 5.80 47.01 42.22
N ARG A 540 5.07 47.11 43.35
CA ARG A 540 3.85 47.91 43.50
C ARG A 540 4.19 49.41 43.42
N LEU A 541 3.43 50.17 42.65
CA LEU A 541 3.25 51.61 42.84
C LEU A 541 1.74 51.88 42.92
N CYS A 542 1.33 52.52 44.03
CA CYS A 542 0.03 53.12 44.21
C CYS A 542 0.03 54.49 43.54
N SER A 543 -0.99 54.76 42.71
CA SER A 543 -1.80 56.01 42.62
C SER A 543 -2.84 55.78 41.54
#